data_AF-A0A3C1T3F2-F1
#
_entry.id   AF-A0A3C1T3F2-F1
#
_cell.length_a   1.000
_cell.length_b   1.000
_cell.length_c   1.000
_cell.angle_alpha   90.00
_cell.angle_beta   90.00
_cell.angle_gamma   90.00
#
_symmetry.space_group_name_H-M   'P 1'
#
loop_
_entity.id
_entity.type
_entity.pdbx_description
1 polymer ?
#
loop_
_entity_poly.entity_id
_entity_poly.type
_entity_poly.pdbx_seq_one_letter_code
_entity_poly.pdbx_strand_id
1 'polypeptide(L)'
;MLYAITDIETTGGHASANGITEISVFVHDGTRVVRHFETLVNPRQSIPRYITALTGIDDDMVAGAPVFDEIADTLFEIFEEAVFVAHNVNFDYSFIRHQLKESGYDLAAKKLCTIRLGRKLFPGLPSYSLGNLCRSLKIPIENRHRAGGDARATVKLFEFMMANGAQLHIDQMLKRSSAEQWLPLNLEKKVIDQLPPKPGVYYFHNNKDKIIYVGKAINLKKRVSSHFTHNDPDPKRQNFIRNVYKVSYRQCSTELEAIVLESTEIKRLWPRYNKSQKQPAQRFALYSFEDNKGYLRLAIDKKKKNLPALYHFNLLHEGLVMVRKMVEEFELDAKLCFLDKTPFTGKEQKALDPPVIYNTRMKKAIDALNESLPTFALVDEGIAEGEKLCLLVERGSFWGMGYIPESQPVASTMELKNVLNPYADNDYIRNNIYSFAEANPEKKVLLNR
;
A
#
# COMPACT_ATOMS: atom_id res chain seq x y z
N MET A 1 -16.81 -0.15 -37.87
CA MET A 1 -16.00 -0.63 -36.72
C MET A 1 -16.89 -1.56 -35.93
N LEU A 2 -16.45 -2.79 -35.67
CA LEU A 2 -17.26 -3.74 -34.90
C LEU A 2 -17.01 -3.56 -33.40
N TYR A 3 -18.04 -3.82 -32.60
CA TYR A 3 -18.01 -3.80 -31.14
C TYR A 3 -18.46 -5.17 -30.63
N ALA A 4 -17.61 -5.86 -29.89
CA ALA A 4 -17.94 -7.14 -29.26
C ALA A 4 -18.39 -6.88 -27.81
N ILE A 5 -19.71 -6.71 -27.63
CA ILE A 5 -20.33 -6.42 -26.33
C ILE A 5 -20.46 -7.73 -25.57
N THR A 6 -19.66 -7.84 -24.51
CA THR A 6 -19.35 -9.09 -23.83
C THR A 6 -19.72 -9.00 -22.36
N ASP A 7 -20.24 -10.08 -21.82
CA ASP A 7 -20.41 -10.31 -20.39
C ASP A 7 -20.06 -11.77 -20.07
N ILE A 8 -19.53 -12.03 -18.88
CA ILE A 8 -19.15 -13.36 -18.42
C ILE A 8 -19.62 -13.61 -16.99
N GLU A 9 -20.00 -14.85 -16.71
CA GLU A 9 -20.11 -15.38 -15.35
C GLU A 9 -18.89 -16.22 -15.01
N THR A 10 -18.47 -16.20 -13.74
CA THR A 10 -17.20 -16.79 -13.32
C THR A 10 -17.28 -17.46 -11.95
N THR A 11 -16.37 -18.39 -11.67
CA THR A 11 -16.29 -19.06 -10.35
C THR A 11 -15.75 -18.16 -9.24
N GLY A 12 -15.33 -16.92 -9.55
CA GLY A 12 -14.84 -15.99 -8.55
C GLY A 12 -14.29 -14.67 -9.08
N GLY A 13 -13.48 -13.99 -8.27
CA GLY A 13 -13.20 -12.57 -8.48
C GLY A 13 -12.06 -12.23 -9.44
N HIS A 14 -11.22 -13.18 -9.87
CA HIS A 14 -9.99 -12.91 -10.63
C HIS A 14 -9.58 -14.11 -11.50
N ALA A 15 -8.96 -13.84 -12.65
CA ALA A 15 -8.72 -14.86 -13.68
C ALA A 15 -7.73 -15.97 -13.28
N SER A 16 -6.66 -15.67 -12.54
CA SER A 16 -5.56 -16.63 -12.29
C SER A 16 -5.92 -17.84 -11.43
N ALA A 17 -7.06 -17.83 -10.74
CA ALA A 17 -7.50 -18.95 -9.92
C ALA A 17 -9.00 -19.26 -10.10
N ASN A 18 -9.66 -18.71 -11.11
CA ASN A 18 -11.10 -18.91 -11.35
C ASN A 18 -11.39 -19.06 -12.84
N GLY A 19 -12.45 -19.78 -13.17
CA GLY A 19 -12.88 -20.10 -14.53
C GLY A 19 -14.11 -19.31 -14.95
N ILE A 20 -14.37 -19.30 -16.25
CA ILE A 20 -15.61 -18.78 -16.84
C ILE A 20 -16.65 -19.90 -16.81
N THR A 21 -17.87 -19.59 -16.39
CA THR A 21 -19.02 -20.52 -16.33
C THR A 21 -20.07 -20.24 -17.39
N GLU A 22 -20.12 -19.01 -17.89
CA GLU A 22 -20.98 -18.59 -19.00
C GLU A 22 -20.32 -17.40 -19.71
N ILE A 23 -20.50 -17.32 -21.03
CA ILE A 23 -20.07 -16.19 -21.84
C ILE A 23 -21.16 -15.83 -22.83
N SER A 24 -21.41 -14.53 -23.00
CA SER A 24 -22.27 -14.00 -24.06
C SER A 24 -21.59 -12.83 -24.75
N VAL A 25 -21.56 -12.87 -26.09
CA VAL A 25 -20.91 -11.87 -26.95
C VAL A 25 -21.87 -11.46 -28.06
N PHE A 26 -22.24 -10.18 -28.06
CA PHE A 26 -23.00 -9.55 -29.14
C PHE A 26 -22.07 -8.69 -29.99
N VAL A 27 -21.87 -9.07 -31.25
CA VAL A 27 -21.13 -8.26 -32.22
C VAL A 27 -22.07 -7.24 -32.82
N HIS A 28 -21.71 -5.96 -32.70
CA HIS A 28 -22.52 -4.82 -33.11
C HIS A 28 -21.73 -3.96 -34.11
N ASP A 29 -22.37 -3.52 -35.21
CA ASP A 29 -21.70 -2.76 -36.28
C ASP A 29 -21.64 -1.22 -36.03
N GLY A 30 -22.26 -0.79 -34.93
CA GLY A 30 -22.46 0.62 -34.57
C GLY A 30 -23.91 1.07 -34.72
N THR A 31 -24.72 0.30 -35.44
CA THR A 31 -26.16 0.55 -35.64
C THR A 31 -27.05 -0.60 -35.18
N ARG A 32 -26.60 -1.85 -35.34
CA ARG A 32 -27.34 -3.05 -34.93
C ARG A 32 -26.40 -4.20 -34.58
N VAL A 33 -26.96 -5.20 -33.89
CA VAL A 33 -26.31 -6.50 -33.70
C VAL A 33 -26.26 -7.26 -35.02
N VAL A 34 -25.09 -7.78 -35.36
CA VAL A 34 -24.82 -8.56 -36.58
C VAL A 34 -24.44 -10.02 -36.32
N ARG A 35 -23.97 -10.34 -35.12
CA ARG A 35 -23.66 -11.71 -34.68
C ARG A 35 -23.87 -11.83 -33.17
N HIS A 36 -24.28 -13.00 -32.70
CA HIS A 36 -24.42 -13.33 -31.29
C HIS A 36 -23.82 -14.70 -31.04
N PHE A 37 -23.00 -14.82 -29.99
CA PHE A 37 -22.41 -16.06 -29.50
C PHE A 37 -22.70 -16.16 -28.01
N GLU A 38 -23.23 -17.29 -27.54
CA GLU A 38 -23.52 -17.51 -26.13
C GLU A 38 -23.41 -18.98 -25.79
N THR A 39 -22.75 -19.30 -24.68
CA THR A 39 -22.62 -20.67 -24.19
C THR A 39 -22.32 -20.69 -22.70
N LEU A 40 -22.80 -21.75 -22.02
CA LEU A 40 -22.18 -22.19 -20.77
C LEU A 40 -20.76 -22.67 -21.06
N VAL A 41 -19.90 -22.62 -20.05
CA VAL A 41 -18.50 -23.04 -20.15
C VAL A 41 -18.18 -23.91 -18.94
N ASN A 42 -17.55 -25.06 -19.17
CA ASN A 42 -17.04 -25.89 -18.10
C ASN A 42 -15.75 -25.28 -17.53
N PRO A 43 -15.74 -24.76 -16.30
CA PRO A 43 -14.58 -24.07 -15.72
C PRO A 43 -13.51 -25.04 -15.19
N ARG A 44 -13.71 -26.36 -15.34
CA ARG A 44 -12.87 -27.46 -14.81
C ARG A 44 -12.61 -27.36 -13.30
N GLN A 45 -13.54 -26.78 -12.55
CA GLN A 45 -13.48 -26.61 -11.10
C GLN A 45 -14.88 -26.48 -10.53
N SER A 46 -15.05 -26.75 -9.23
CA SER A 46 -16.35 -26.58 -8.58
C SER A 46 -16.75 -25.11 -8.46
N ILE A 47 -18.03 -24.83 -8.70
CA ILE A 47 -18.63 -23.50 -8.56
C ILE A 47 -19.00 -23.27 -7.08
N PRO A 48 -18.46 -22.23 -6.42
CA PRO A 48 -18.82 -21.94 -5.03
C PRO A 48 -20.32 -21.66 -4.86
N ARG A 49 -20.93 -22.18 -3.78
CA ARG A 49 -22.37 -22.02 -3.50
C ARG A 49 -22.89 -20.58 -3.56
N TYR A 50 -22.07 -19.60 -3.14
CA TYR A 50 -22.47 -18.19 -3.19
C TYR A 50 -22.52 -17.63 -4.62
N ILE A 51 -21.73 -18.18 -5.56
CA ILE A 51 -21.79 -17.86 -6.99
C ILE A 51 -23.02 -18.51 -7.61
N THR A 52 -23.29 -19.79 -7.30
CA THR A 52 -24.50 -20.48 -7.75
C THR A 52 -25.76 -19.75 -7.27
N ALA A 53 -25.80 -19.28 -6.02
CA ALA A 53 -26.91 -18.50 -5.51
C ALA A 53 -27.08 -17.14 -6.22
N LEU A 54 -26.01 -16.58 -6.78
CA LEU A 54 -26.02 -15.29 -7.48
C LEU A 54 -26.44 -15.43 -8.95
N THR A 55 -25.87 -16.42 -9.64
CA THR A 55 -25.97 -16.59 -11.10
C THR A 55 -26.99 -17.65 -11.51
N GLY A 56 -27.36 -18.54 -10.59
CA GLY A 56 -28.17 -19.72 -10.88
C GLY A 56 -27.43 -20.82 -11.63
N ILE A 57 -26.11 -20.69 -11.85
CA ILE A 57 -25.30 -21.70 -12.54
C ILE A 57 -24.67 -22.63 -11.50
N ASP A 58 -24.96 -23.92 -11.61
CA ASP A 58 -24.39 -24.98 -10.78
C ASP A 58 -23.44 -25.90 -11.57
N ASP A 59 -22.77 -26.79 -10.84
CA ASP A 59 -21.79 -27.73 -11.39
C ASP A 59 -22.43 -28.68 -12.42
N ASP A 60 -23.70 -29.04 -12.25
CA ASP A 60 -24.42 -29.96 -13.13
C ASP A 60 -24.72 -29.31 -14.50
N MET A 61 -25.09 -28.03 -14.52
CA MET A 61 -25.32 -27.26 -15.74
C MET A 61 -24.08 -27.15 -16.63
N VAL A 62 -22.90 -26.99 -16.04
CA VAL A 62 -21.64 -26.80 -16.79
C VAL A 62 -20.91 -28.10 -17.09
N ALA A 63 -21.31 -29.23 -16.49
CA ALA A 63 -20.61 -30.51 -16.63
C ALA A 63 -20.50 -30.97 -18.10
N GLY A 64 -21.57 -30.78 -18.89
CA GLY A 64 -21.62 -31.11 -20.31
C GLY A 64 -21.32 -29.93 -21.25
N ALA A 65 -21.00 -28.75 -20.72
CA ALA A 65 -20.67 -27.58 -21.51
C ALA A 65 -19.23 -27.67 -22.07
N PRO A 66 -18.92 -26.99 -23.19
CA PRO A 66 -17.56 -26.97 -23.72
C PRO A 66 -16.60 -26.35 -22.70
N VAL A 67 -15.35 -26.82 -22.68
CA VAL A 67 -14.29 -26.12 -21.94
C VAL A 67 -13.85 -24.89 -22.73
N PHE A 68 -13.16 -23.94 -22.09
CA PHE A 68 -12.77 -22.70 -22.77
C PHE A 68 -11.92 -22.95 -24.03
N ASP A 69 -11.00 -23.92 -23.99
CA ASP A 69 -10.12 -24.28 -25.10
C ASP A 69 -10.90 -24.64 -26.39
N GLU A 70 -12.06 -25.30 -26.25
CA GLU A 70 -12.92 -25.68 -27.39
C GLU A 70 -13.61 -24.50 -28.07
N ILE A 71 -13.73 -23.36 -27.38
CA ILE A 71 -14.35 -22.13 -27.89
C ILE A 71 -13.33 -21.00 -28.12
N ALA A 72 -12.05 -21.23 -27.79
CA ALA A 72 -11.02 -20.20 -27.78
C ALA A 72 -10.81 -19.58 -29.17
N ASP A 73 -10.73 -20.41 -30.21
CA ASP A 73 -10.54 -19.98 -31.60
C ASP A 73 -11.67 -19.05 -32.07
N THR A 74 -12.92 -19.48 -31.89
CA THR A 74 -14.11 -18.68 -32.24
C THR A 74 -14.15 -17.35 -31.50
N LEU A 75 -13.80 -17.33 -30.21
CA LEU A 75 -13.75 -16.10 -29.43
C LEU A 75 -12.61 -15.18 -29.87
N PHE A 76 -11.43 -15.74 -30.16
CA PHE A 76 -10.29 -14.98 -30.63
C PHE A 76 -10.62 -14.25 -31.93
N GLU A 77 -11.21 -14.94 -32.92
CA GLU A 77 -11.66 -14.35 -34.18
C GLU A 77 -12.64 -13.18 -33.94
N ILE A 78 -13.63 -13.36 -33.06
CA ILE A 78 -14.61 -12.31 -32.74
C ILE A 78 -13.93 -11.08 -32.13
N PHE A 79 -12.98 -11.29 -31.21
CA PHE A 79 -12.36 -10.18 -30.47
C PHE A 79 -11.21 -9.51 -31.22
N GLU A 80 -10.53 -10.18 -32.13
CA GLU A 80 -9.45 -9.60 -32.93
C GLU A 80 -9.98 -8.50 -33.89
N GLU A 81 -11.17 -8.71 -34.46
CA GLU A 81 -11.77 -7.79 -35.44
C GLU A 81 -12.63 -6.68 -34.81
N ALA A 82 -12.83 -6.71 -33.50
CA ALA A 82 -13.77 -5.84 -32.80
C ALA A 82 -13.15 -5.07 -31.62
N VAL A 83 -13.76 -3.95 -31.27
CA VAL A 83 -13.52 -3.32 -29.96
C VAL A 83 -14.21 -4.17 -28.90
N PHE A 84 -13.46 -4.69 -27.94
CA PHE A 84 -14.01 -5.41 -26.80
C PHE A 84 -14.76 -4.43 -25.89
N VAL A 85 -16.06 -4.62 -25.74
CA VAL A 85 -16.93 -3.76 -24.92
C VAL A 85 -17.48 -4.58 -23.78
N ALA A 86 -17.43 -4.08 -22.55
CA ALA A 86 -18.21 -4.65 -21.45
C ALA A 86 -18.60 -3.56 -20.44
N HIS A 87 -19.53 -3.88 -19.56
CA HIS A 87 -19.96 -2.93 -18.54
C HIS A 87 -18.81 -2.58 -17.59
N ASN A 88 -18.04 -3.59 -17.16
CA ASN A 88 -16.79 -3.43 -16.44
C ASN A 88 -15.62 -4.06 -17.21
N VAL A 89 -15.25 -3.47 -18.34
CA VAL A 89 -14.31 -4.05 -19.31
C VAL A 89 -13.03 -4.68 -18.76
N ASN A 90 -12.46 -4.17 -17.68
CA ASN A 90 -11.22 -4.73 -17.14
C ASN A 90 -11.44 -6.06 -16.41
N PHE A 91 -12.65 -6.33 -15.91
CA PHE A 91 -13.00 -7.62 -15.33
C PHE A 91 -13.09 -8.68 -16.43
N ASP A 92 -14.04 -8.53 -17.35
CA ASP A 92 -14.34 -9.48 -18.42
C ASP A 92 -13.12 -9.73 -19.30
N TYR A 93 -12.47 -8.64 -19.76
CA TYR A 93 -11.27 -8.75 -20.61
C TYR A 93 -10.12 -9.47 -19.90
N SER A 94 -9.98 -9.34 -18.57
CA SER A 94 -8.88 -10.02 -17.86
C SER A 94 -9.05 -11.53 -17.83
N PHE A 95 -10.29 -12.01 -17.70
CA PHE A 95 -10.62 -13.44 -17.78
C PHE A 95 -10.45 -13.96 -19.19
N ILE A 96 -11.05 -13.28 -20.17
CA ILE A 96 -10.95 -13.66 -21.59
C ILE A 96 -9.50 -13.70 -22.04
N ARG A 97 -8.71 -12.65 -21.76
CA ARG A 97 -7.30 -12.61 -22.14
C ARG A 97 -6.49 -13.70 -21.44
N HIS A 98 -6.77 -14.01 -20.17
CA HIS A 98 -6.06 -15.07 -19.47
C HIS A 98 -6.36 -16.43 -20.09
N GLN A 99 -7.63 -16.76 -20.29
CA GLN A 99 -8.06 -18.05 -20.82
C GLN A 99 -7.62 -18.24 -22.29
N LEU A 100 -7.67 -17.19 -23.11
CA LEU A 100 -7.11 -17.20 -24.47
C LEU A 100 -5.59 -17.44 -24.44
N LYS A 101 -4.87 -16.82 -23.50
CA LYS A 101 -3.43 -17.00 -23.35
C LYS A 101 -3.06 -18.43 -22.96
N GLU A 102 -3.83 -19.05 -22.06
CA GLU A 102 -3.66 -20.47 -21.71
C GLU A 102 -3.95 -21.38 -22.92
N SER A 103 -4.83 -20.95 -23.83
CA SER A 103 -5.18 -21.66 -25.06
C SER A 103 -4.25 -21.31 -26.25
N GLY A 104 -3.17 -20.55 -26.02
CA GLY A 104 -2.16 -20.23 -27.04
C GLY A 104 -2.37 -18.93 -27.84
N TYR A 105 -3.37 -18.11 -27.51
CA TYR A 105 -3.71 -16.86 -28.21
C TYR A 105 -3.33 -15.61 -27.39
N ASP A 106 -2.72 -14.59 -28.01
CA ASP A 106 -2.47 -13.30 -27.34
C ASP A 106 -3.46 -12.22 -27.79
N LEU A 107 -4.46 -11.95 -26.95
CA LEU A 107 -5.48 -10.95 -27.24
C LEU A 107 -4.96 -9.52 -27.02
N ALA A 108 -4.90 -8.74 -28.11
CA ALA A 108 -4.51 -7.34 -28.13
C ALA A 108 -5.65 -6.38 -28.55
N ALA A 109 -6.90 -6.75 -28.29
CA ALA A 109 -8.06 -5.96 -28.70
C ALA A 109 -8.16 -4.61 -27.97
N LYS A 110 -8.69 -3.60 -28.67
CA LYS A 110 -9.04 -2.33 -28.03
C LYS A 110 -10.20 -2.55 -27.06
N LYS A 111 -10.24 -1.77 -25.97
CA LYS A 111 -11.24 -1.95 -24.90
C LYS A 111 -12.12 -0.71 -24.75
N LEU A 112 -13.41 -0.91 -24.53
CA LEU A 112 -14.37 0.12 -24.19
C LEU A 112 -15.19 -0.29 -22.95
N CYS A 113 -15.27 0.60 -21.96
CA CYS A 113 -16.00 0.37 -20.71
C CYS A 113 -17.25 1.23 -20.69
N THR A 114 -18.45 0.62 -20.65
CA THR A 114 -19.69 1.40 -20.69
C THR A 114 -19.93 2.17 -19.39
N ILE A 115 -19.39 1.75 -18.24
CA ILE A 115 -19.40 2.60 -17.03
C ILE A 115 -18.68 3.93 -17.29
N ARG A 116 -17.49 3.86 -17.90
CA ARG A 116 -16.66 5.05 -18.14
C ARG A 116 -17.29 5.95 -19.20
N LEU A 117 -17.86 5.36 -20.24
CA LEU A 117 -18.63 6.06 -21.26
C LEU A 117 -19.88 6.74 -20.66
N GLY A 118 -20.62 6.01 -19.82
CA GLY A 118 -21.81 6.52 -19.13
C GLY A 118 -21.52 7.69 -18.20
N ARG A 119 -20.38 7.70 -17.50
CA ARG A 119 -19.97 8.86 -16.69
C ARG A 119 -19.69 10.11 -17.51
N LYS A 120 -19.16 9.96 -18.73
CA LYS A 120 -18.90 11.08 -19.63
C LYS A 120 -20.20 11.64 -20.21
N LEU A 121 -21.12 10.75 -20.60
CA LEU A 121 -22.38 11.14 -21.23
C LEU A 121 -23.42 11.64 -20.23
N PHE A 122 -23.49 11.02 -19.06
CA PHE A 122 -24.54 11.26 -18.06
C PHE A 122 -23.92 11.55 -16.70
N PRO A 123 -23.19 12.67 -16.51
CA PRO A 123 -22.53 12.99 -15.25
C PRO A 123 -23.55 13.20 -14.11
N GLY A 124 -23.15 12.89 -12.88
CA GLY A 124 -23.93 13.17 -11.67
C GLY A 124 -24.95 12.09 -11.26
N LEU A 125 -24.97 10.93 -11.92
CA LEU A 125 -25.84 9.83 -11.50
C LEU A 125 -25.36 9.19 -10.19
N PRO A 126 -26.28 8.73 -9.32
CA PRO A 126 -25.94 8.18 -8.00
C PRO A 126 -25.16 6.86 -8.07
N SER A 127 -25.31 6.11 -9.17
CA SER A 127 -24.63 4.83 -9.38
C SER A 127 -24.56 4.51 -10.86
N TYR A 128 -23.44 3.92 -11.29
CA TYR A 128 -23.21 3.48 -12.67
C TYR A 128 -23.14 1.97 -12.81
N SER A 129 -23.53 1.18 -11.78
CA SER A 129 -23.70 -0.27 -11.96
C SER A 129 -24.80 -0.53 -13.00
N LEU A 130 -24.69 -1.60 -13.79
CA LEU A 130 -25.58 -1.88 -14.93
C LEU A 130 -27.05 -1.71 -14.57
N GLY A 131 -27.50 -2.37 -13.50
CA GLY A 131 -28.87 -2.26 -12.99
C GLY A 131 -29.33 -0.83 -12.69
N ASN A 132 -28.52 -0.06 -11.96
CA ASN A 132 -28.88 1.31 -11.59
C ASN A 132 -28.79 2.26 -12.79
N LEU A 133 -27.79 2.09 -13.66
CA LEU A 133 -27.64 2.93 -14.84
C LEU A 133 -28.79 2.72 -15.83
N CYS A 134 -29.11 1.46 -16.13
CA CYS A 134 -30.28 1.13 -16.95
C CYS A 134 -31.56 1.65 -16.31
N ARG A 135 -31.74 1.54 -14.99
CA ARG A 135 -32.91 2.10 -14.28
C ARG A 135 -32.99 3.63 -14.45
N SER A 136 -31.90 4.35 -14.22
CA SER A 136 -31.84 5.81 -14.39
C SER A 136 -32.16 6.24 -15.83
N LEU A 137 -31.76 5.43 -16.81
CA LEU A 137 -31.98 5.67 -18.23
C LEU A 137 -33.28 5.01 -18.77
N LYS A 138 -34.08 4.39 -17.89
CA LYS A 138 -35.33 3.68 -18.25
C LYS A 138 -35.15 2.56 -19.29
N ILE A 139 -34.00 1.88 -19.25
CA ILE A 139 -33.69 0.72 -20.09
C ILE A 139 -34.13 -0.56 -19.35
N PRO A 140 -34.99 -1.40 -19.94
CA PRO A 140 -35.43 -2.64 -19.31
C PRO A 140 -34.31 -3.68 -19.28
N ILE A 141 -34.20 -4.38 -18.15
CA ILE A 141 -33.28 -5.51 -17.96
C ILE A 141 -34.12 -6.76 -17.70
N GLU A 142 -33.77 -7.84 -18.38
CA GLU A 142 -34.34 -9.17 -18.23
C GLU A 142 -33.21 -10.15 -17.89
N ASN A 143 -33.50 -11.20 -17.11
CA ASN A 143 -32.54 -12.26 -16.75
C ASN A 143 -31.20 -11.73 -16.18
N ARG A 144 -31.28 -10.84 -15.19
CA ARG A 144 -30.10 -10.26 -14.52
C ARG A 144 -29.24 -11.34 -13.84
N HIS A 145 -27.92 -11.16 -13.85
CA HIS A 145 -26.92 -12.11 -13.33
C HIS A 145 -26.83 -13.41 -14.12
N ARG A 146 -27.16 -13.30 -15.41
CA ARG A 146 -26.81 -14.26 -16.46
C ARG A 146 -26.08 -13.47 -17.52
N ALA A 147 -25.01 -14.04 -18.07
CA ALA A 147 -24.17 -13.35 -19.04
C ALA A 147 -25.02 -12.87 -20.24
N GLY A 148 -25.93 -13.70 -20.73
CA GLY A 148 -26.84 -13.34 -21.84
C GLY A 148 -27.79 -12.19 -21.52
N GLY A 149 -28.32 -12.12 -20.29
CA GLY A 149 -29.22 -11.05 -19.86
C GLY A 149 -28.48 -9.72 -19.69
N ASP A 150 -27.33 -9.76 -19.02
CA ASP A 150 -26.52 -8.57 -18.73
C ASP A 150 -25.79 -8.05 -19.98
N ALA A 151 -25.33 -8.93 -20.88
CA ALA A 151 -24.81 -8.52 -22.20
C ALA A 151 -25.89 -7.85 -23.05
N ARG A 152 -27.12 -8.39 -23.11
CA ARG A 152 -28.25 -7.79 -23.84
C ARG A 152 -28.65 -6.43 -23.27
N ALA A 153 -28.68 -6.29 -21.95
CA ALA A 153 -28.88 -5.00 -21.30
C ALA A 153 -27.76 -4.01 -21.67
N THR A 154 -26.51 -4.50 -21.73
CA THR A 154 -25.36 -3.69 -22.15
C THR A 154 -25.43 -3.28 -23.63
N VAL A 155 -25.97 -4.12 -24.53
CA VAL A 155 -26.27 -3.75 -25.92
C VAL A 155 -27.25 -2.58 -25.98
N LYS A 156 -28.41 -2.70 -25.31
CA LYS A 156 -29.41 -1.61 -25.26
C LYS A 156 -28.83 -0.33 -24.67
N LEU A 157 -28.02 -0.46 -23.62
CA LEU A 157 -27.30 0.66 -23.01
C LEU A 157 -26.30 1.30 -23.98
N PHE A 158 -25.55 0.50 -24.71
CA PHE A 158 -24.58 0.97 -25.69
C PHE A 158 -25.27 1.69 -26.85
N GLU A 159 -26.34 1.13 -27.41
CA GLU A 159 -27.18 1.77 -28.44
C GLU A 159 -27.76 3.11 -27.94
N PHE A 160 -28.26 3.14 -26.70
CA PHE A 160 -28.73 4.37 -26.07
C PHE A 160 -27.61 5.42 -25.94
N MET A 161 -26.40 5.01 -25.53
CA MET A 161 -25.23 5.90 -25.47
C MET A 161 -24.84 6.42 -26.85
N MET A 162 -24.85 5.56 -27.87
CA MET A 162 -24.57 5.93 -29.27
C MET A 162 -25.55 7.00 -29.77
N ALA A 163 -26.84 6.81 -29.52
CA ALA A 163 -27.87 7.79 -29.85
C ALA A 163 -27.71 9.14 -29.10
N ASN A 164 -27.00 9.14 -27.96
CA ASN A 164 -26.72 10.33 -27.15
C ASN A 164 -25.30 10.87 -27.35
N GLY A 165 -24.66 10.61 -28.49
CA GLY A 165 -23.39 11.24 -28.86
C GLY A 165 -22.14 10.54 -28.33
N ALA A 166 -22.21 9.25 -27.98
CA ALA A 166 -21.05 8.48 -27.51
C ALA A 166 -19.84 8.49 -28.46
N GLN A 167 -20.07 8.59 -29.78
CA GLN A 167 -19.02 8.39 -30.79
C GLN A 167 -17.78 9.25 -30.54
N LEU A 168 -17.96 10.54 -30.22
CA LEU A 168 -16.85 11.46 -29.93
C LEU A 168 -16.02 10.99 -28.72
N HIS A 169 -16.67 10.47 -27.67
CA HIS A 169 -15.99 9.95 -26.49
C HIS A 169 -15.33 8.61 -26.74
N ILE A 170 -15.96 7.74 -27.53
CA ILE A 170 -15.39 6.45 -27.95
C ILE A 170 -14.10 6.69 -28.73
N ASP A 171 -14.12 7.57 -29.73
CA ASP A 171 -12.94 7.90 -30.54
C ASP A 171 -11.79 8.43 -29.68
N GLN A 172 -12.08 9.25 -28.66
CA GLN A 172 -11.08 9.71 -27.70
C GLN A 172 -10.54 8.58 -26.81
N MET A 173 -11.40 7.70 -26.32
CA MET A 173 -11.03 6.59 -25.44
C MET A 173 -10.17 5.54 -26.15
N LEU A 174 -10.42 5.30 -27.44
CA LEU A 174 -9.72 4.30 -28.25
C LEU A 174 -8.34 4.77 -28.80
N LYS A 175 -7.96 6.05 -28.61
CA LYS A 175 -6.61 6.53 -28.94
C LYS A 175 -5.58 5.87 -28.00
N ARG A 176 -4.52 5.28 -28.58
CA ARG A 176 -3.45 4.48 -27.92
C ARG A 176 -2.74 5.15 -26.73
N SER A 177 -2.96 6.43 -26.46
CA SER A 177 -2.36 7.21 -25.37
C SER A 177 -3.32 7.49 -24.20
N SER A 178 -4.55 6.95 -24.20
CA SER A 178 -5.50 7.26 -23.14
C SER A 178 -5.09 6.55 -21.82
N ALA A 179 -4.34 7.27 -20.96
CA ALA A 179 -4.03 6.87 -19.57
C ALA A 179 -5.27 6.45 -18.74
N GLU A 180 -6.43 6.78 -19.28
CA GLU A 180 -7.78 6.37 -18.91
C GLU A 180 -8.03 4.85 -18.89
N GLN A 181 -7.42 4.06 -19.77
CA GLN A 181 -7.70 2.62 -19.90
C GLN A 181 -7.32 1.81 -18.64
N TRP A 182 -6.48 2.38 -17.79
CA TRP A 182 -5.84 1.72 -16.65
C TRP A 182 -6.36 2.18 -15.28
N LEU A 183 -7.15 3.25 -15.24
CA LEU A 183 -7.63 3.79 -13.96
C LEU A 183 -8.70 2.90 -13.32
N PRO A 184 -8.74 2.81 -11.97
CA PRO A 184 -9.84 2.17 -11.27
C PRO A 184 -11.16 2.79 -11.68
N LEU A 185 -12.21 1.98 -11.77
CA LEU A 185 -13.55 2.46 -12.11
C LEU A 185 -13.96 3.64 -11.24
N ASN A 186 -13.59 3.71 -9.97
CA ASN A 186 -14.09 4.75 -9.07
C ASN A 186 -13.23 6.01 -9.02
N LEU A 187 -12.10 6.04 -9.76
CA LEU A 187 -11.17 7.15 -9.69
C LEU A 187 -11.14 7.96 -10.99
N GLU A 188 -11.48 9.23 -10.88
CA GLU A 188 -11.39 10.15 -12.01
C GLU A 188 -9.93 10.44 -12.37
N LYS A 189 -9.64 10.47 -13.67
CA LYS A 189 -8.29 10.80 -14.18
C LYS A 189 -7.79 12.16 -13.68
N LYS A 190 -8.70 13.13 -13.53
CA LYS A 190 -8.39 14.47 -13.04
C LYS A 190 -7.73 14.45 -11.66
N VAL A 191 -8.13 13.53 -10.78
CA VAL A 191 -7.54 13.37 -9.44
C VAL A 191 -6.07 12.95 -9.54
N ILE A 192 -5.73 12.05 -10.46
CA ILE A 192 -4.35 11.63 -10.70
C ILE A 192 -3.54 12.72 -11.39
N ASP A 193 -4.14 13.43 -12.34
CA ASP A 193 -3.46 14.48 -13.07
C ASP A 193 -3.09 15.68 -12.19
N GLN A 194 -3.86 15.94 -11.14
CA GLN A 194 -3.63 16.97 -10.12
C GLN A 194 -2.56 16.60 -9.09
N LEU A 195 -2.06 15.35 -9.06
CA LEU A 195 -1.00 14.98 -8.15
C LEU A 195 0.31 15.69 -8.56
N PRO A 196 1.03 16.29 -7.60
CA PRO A 196 2.27 16.98 -7.91
C PRO A 196 3.37 15.96 -8.27
N PRO A 197 4.31 16.31 -9.16
CA PRO A 197 5.49 15.49 -9.44
C PRO A 197 6.58 15.66 -8.37
N LYS A 198 6.20 15.81 -7.10
CA LYS A 198 7.08 16.05 -5.95
C LYS A 198 7.09 14.86 -4.97
N PRO A 199 8.07 14.78 -4.05
CA PRO A 199 8.07 13.79 -2.99
C PRO A 199 6.85 13.92 -2.09
N GLY A 200 6.46 12.82 -1.46
CA GLY A 200 5.38 12.85 -0.48
C GLY A 200 4.81 11.50 -0.10
N VAL A 201 3.78 11.56 0.74
CA VAL A 201 2.98 10.41 1.17
C VAL A 201 1.60 10.51 0.52
N TYR A 202 1.11 9.42 -0.06
CA TYR A 202 -0.25 9.30 -0.60
C TYR A 202 -1.07 8.29 0.20
N TYR A 203 -2.38 8.50 0.17
CA TYR A 203 -3.37 7.74 0.91
C TYR A 203 -4.45 7.28 -0.05
N PHE A 204 -4.74 5.98 -0.05
CA PHE A 204 -5.90 5.44 -0.77
C PHE A 204 -7.06 5.23 0.18
N HIS A 205 -8.22 5.70 -0.24
CA HIS A 205 -9.45 5.67 0.52
C HIS A 205 -10.46 4.75 -0.15
N ASN A 206 -11.29 4.09 0.66
CA ASN A 206 -12.44 3.35 0.17
C ASN A 206 -13.69 4.25 -0.01
N ASN A 207 -14.81 3.66 -0.38
CA ASN A 207 -16.10 4.34 -0.56
C ASN A 207 -16.65 5.03 0.70
N LYS A 208 -16.13 4.71 1.90
CA LYS A 208 -16.49 5.33 3.18
C LYS A 208 -15.45 6.35 3.66
N ASP A 209 -14.58 6.81 2.77
CA ASP A 209 -13.45 7.71 3.08
C ASP A 209 -12.47 7.15 4.14
N LYS A 210 -12.45 5.82 4.33
CA LYS A 210 -11.50 5.17 5.23
C LYS A 210 -10.20 4.90 4.49
N ILE A 211 -9.08 5.32 5.08
CA ILE A 211 -7.73 5.04 4.57
C ILE A 211 -7.46 3.54 4.63
N ILE A 212 -7.29 2.92 3.47
CA ILE A 212 -7.02 1.48 3.32
C ILE A 212 -5.55 1.20 3.00
N TYR A 213 -4.81 2.19 2.54
CA TYR A 213 -3.39 2.10 2.24
C TYR A 213 -2.70 3.47 2.33
N VAL A 214 -1.45 3.46 2.78
CA VAL A 214 -0.55 4.61 2.84
C VAL A 214 0.74 4.24 2.10
N GLY A 215 1.29 5.12 1.28
CA GLY A 215 2.59 4.88 0.66
C GLY A 215 3.38 6.14 0.42
N LYS A 216 4.70 6.01 0.31
CA LYS A 216 5.61 7.09 -0.07
C LYS A 216 5.97 7.10 -1.56
N ALA A 217 6.40 8.26 -2.05
CA ALA A 217 6.91 8.45 -3.39
C ALA A 217 7.95 9.58 -3.44
N ILE A 218 8.98 9.42 -4.29
CA ILE A 218 9.82 10.53 -4.76
C ILE A 218 9.01 11.42 -5.74
N ASN A 219 8.10 10.81 -6.50
CA ASN A 219 7.20 11.50 -7.41
C ASN A 219 5.79 10.94 -7.23
N LEU A 220 4.93 11.70 -6.54
CA LEU A 220 3.57 11.29 -6.21
C LEU A 220 2.77 10.89 -7.46
N LYS A 221 2.80 11.73 -8.52
CA LYS A 221 2.08 11.45 -9.77
C LYS A 221 2.48 10.14 -10.42
N LYS A 222 3.80 9.91 -10.62
CA LYS A 222 4.32 8.68 -11.24
C LYS A 222 4.02 7.46 -10.38
N ARG A 223 4.27 7.54 -9.07
CA ARG A 223 4.11 6.41 -8.15
C ARG A 223 2.65 6.00 -7.97
N VAL A 224 1.74 6.97 -7.85
CA VAL A 224 0.30 6.66 -7.76
C VAL A 224 -0.18 6.05 -9.07
N SER A 225 0.23 6.61 -10.22
CA SER A 225 -0.14 6.07 -11.53
C SER A 225 0.32 4.62 -11.71
N SER A 226 1.49 4.25 -11.20
CA SER A 226 2.04 2.89 -11.35
C SER A 226 1.22 1.82 -10.61
N HIS A 227 0.40 2.20 -9.62
CA HIS A 227 -0.56 1.28 -8.98
C HIS A 227 -1.65 0.83 -9.95
N PHE A 228 -1.88 1.55 -11.03
CA PHE A 228 -3.00 1.34 -11.95
C PHE A 228 -2.55 0.84 -13.32
N THR A 229 -1.32 1.12 -13.75
CA THR A 229 -0.84 0.77 -15.10
C THR A 229 -0.55 -0.70 -15.34
N HIS A 230 -0.33 -1.50 -14.29
CA HIS A 230 -0.02 -2.92 -14.44
C HIS A 230 -1.27 -3.76 -14.14
N ASN A 231 -1.74 -4.56 -15.10
CA ASN A 231 -2.79 -5.58 -14.89
C ASN A 231 -2.15 -6.88 -14.36
N ASP A 232 -1.53 -6.79 -13.19
CA ASP A 232 -1.03 -7.96 -12.48
C ASP A 232 -2.22 -8.81 -12.01
N PRO A 233 -2.24 -10.13 -12.32
CA PRO A 233 -3.31 -11.04 -11.93
C PRO A 233 -3.35 -11.35 -10.42
N ASP A 234 -2.45 -10.81 -9.59
CA ASP A 234 -2.48 -11.01 -8.13
C ASP A 234 -3.86 -10.65 -7.51
N PRO A 235 -4.55 -11.62 -6.87
CA PRO A 235 -5.89 -11.42 -6.31
C PRO A 235 -5.95 -10.31 -5.26
N LYS A 236 -4.88 -10.16 -4.45
CA LYS A 236 -4.83 -9.13 -3.40
C LYS A 236 -4.76 -7.75 -4.01
N ARG A 237 -3.97 -7.59 -5.07
CA ARG A 237 -3.84 -6.34 -5.82
C ARG A 237 -5.12 -5.96 -6.55
N GLN A 238 -5.81 -6.91 -7.19
CA GLN A 238 -7.09 -6.64 -7.82
C GLN A 238 -8.16 -6.21 -6.82
N ASN A 239 -8.25 -6.90 -5.67
CA ASN A 239 -9.17 -6.53 -4.59
C ASN A 239 -8.85 -5.13 -4.03
N PHE A 240 -7.56 -4.83 -3.85
CA PHE A 240 -7.10 -3.51 -3.44
C PHE A 240 -7.55 -2.42 -4.42
N ILE A 241 -7.27 -2.57 -5.72
CA ILE A 241 -7.61 -1.59 -6.77
C ILE A 241 -9.13 -1.33 -6.83
N ARG A 242 -9.95 -2.39 -6.75
CA ARG A 242 -11.43 -2.27 -6.74
C ARG A 242 -11.97 -1.44 -5.58
N ASN A 243 -11.25 -1.43 -4.45
CA ASN A 243 -11.63 -0.71 -3.26
C ASN A 243 -11.05 0.71 -3.17
N VAL A 244 -10.31 1.19 -4.18
CA VAL A 244 -9.83 2.58 -4.22
C VAL A 244 -10.89 3.48 -4.86
N TYR A 245 -11.39 4.44 -4.07
CA TYR A 245 -12.39 5.43 -4.49
C TYR A 245 -11.83 6.85 -4.53
N LYS A 246 -10.81 7.14 -3.72
CA LYS A 246 -10.20 8.47 -3.62
C LYS A 246 -8.72 8.35 -3.27
N VAL A 247 -7.94 9.30 -3.77
CA VAL A 247 -6.53 9.47 -3.43
C VAL A 247 -6.38 10.83 -2.76
N SER A 248 -5.75 10.87 -1.59
CA SER A 248 -5.22 12.12 -1.02
C SER A 248 -3.71 12.02 -0.88
N TYR A 249 -3.04 13.13 -0.62
CA TYR A 249 -1.59 13.15 -0.44
C TYR A 249 -1.18 14.26 0.53
N ARG A 250 0.04 14.12 1.05
CA ARG A 250 0.79 15.14 1.77
C ARG A 250 2.14 15.27 1.06
N GLN A 251 2.41 16.46 0.56
CA GLN A 251 3.70 16.75 -0.07
C GLN A 251 4.81 16.78 0.97
N CYS A 252 5.99 16.30 0.57
CA CYS A 252 7.22 16.38 1.33
C CYS A 252 8.26 17.16 0.52
N SER A 253 9.19 17.80 1.21
CA SER A 253 10.40 18.39 0.62
C SER A 253 11.33 17.31 0.08
N THR A 254 11.52 16.23 0.87
CA THR A 254 12.51 15.19 0.57
C THR A 254 11.91 13.78 0.63
N GLU A 255 12.64 12.81 0.06
CA GLU A 255 12.29 11.39 0.22
C GLU A 255 12.40 10.93 1.68
N LEU A 256 13.41 11.40 2.42
CA LEU A 256 13.61 11.02 3.82
C LEU A 256 12.41 11.42 4.69
N GLU A 257 11.90 12.64 4.51
CA GLU A 257 10.66 13.07 5.18
C GLU A 257 9.47 12.17 4.80
N ALA A 258 9.33 11.82 3.53
CA ALA A 258 8.25 10.94 3.07
C ALA A 258 8.35 9.53 3.69
N ILE A 259 9.57 9.00 3.90
CA ILE A 259 9.82 7.73 4.61
C ILE A 259 9.35 7.82 6.06
N VAL A 260 9.75 8.88 6.77
CA VAL A 260 9.40 9.09 8.18
C VAL A 260 7.89 9.27 8.34
N LEU A 261 7.27 10.11 7.51
CA LEU A 261 5.81 10.33 7.52
C LEU A 261 5.04 9.06 7.18
N GLU A 262 5.45 8.31 6.14
CA GLU A 262 4.78 7.06 5.77
C GLU A 262 4.77 6.08 6.95
N SER A 263 5.92 5.88 7.60
CA SER A 263 6.03 4.95 8.72
C SER A 263 5.17 5.38 9.90
N THR A 264 5.14 6.69 10.19
CA THR A 264 4.29 7.27 11.24
C THR A 264 2.81 7.07 10.94
N GLU A 265 2.38 7.40 9.71
CA GLU A 265 0.99 7.32 9.29
C GLU A 265 0.47 5.88 9.26
N ILE A 266 1.29 4.92 8.83
CA ILE A 266 0.92 3.49 8.87
C ILE A 266 0.63 3.04 10.31
N LYS A 267 1.46 3.46 11.28
CA LYS A 267 1.27 3.12 12.69
C LYS A 267 0.05 3.80 13.30
N ARG A 268 -0.21 5.06 12.92
CA ARG A 268 -1.35 5.86 13.39
C ARG A 268 -2.68 5.36 12.84
N LEU A 269 -2.75 5.06 11.55
CA LEU A 269 -3.99 4.75 10.82
C LEU A 269 -4.27 3.24 10.71
N TRP A 270 -3.24 2.41 10.88
CA TRP A 270 -3.29 0.95 10.76
C TRP A 270 -4.01 0.42 9.49
N PRO A 271 -3.72 0.98 8.29
CA PRO A 271 -4.48 0.72 7.06
C PRO A 271 -4.42 -0.76 6.66
N ARG A 272 -5.53 -1.32 6.15
CA ARG A 272 -5.72 -2.78 5.89
C ARG A 272 -4.59 -3.38 5.04
N TYR A 273 -4.10 -2.66 4.04
CA TYR A 273 -3.18 -3.20 3.03
C TYR A 273 -1.68 -2.97 3.34
N ASN A 274 -1.30 -2.16 4.33
CA ASN A 274 0.12 -2.02 4.73
C ASN A 274 0.53 -3.09 5.74
N LYS A 275 0.93 -4.28 5.28
CA LYS A 275 1.31 -5.38 6.18
C LYS A 275 2.74 -5.27 6.74
N SER A 276 3.71 -4.83 5.94
CA SER A 276 5.15 -4.91 6.26
C SER A 276 5.58 -4.03 7.43
N GLN A 277 4.97 -2.86 7.60
CA GLN A 277 5.32 -1.90 8.66
C GLN A 277 4.41 -1.96 9.90
N LYS A 278 3.58 -3.02 10.02
CA LYS A 278 2.74 -3.28 11.21
C LYS A 278 3.43 -4.16 12.26
N GLN A 279 4.75 -4.31 12.17
CA GLN A 279 5.53 -5.07 13.15
C GLN A 279 5.44 -4.42 14.56
N PRO A 280 5.60 -5.21 15.63
CA PRO A 280 5.53 -4.68 16.99
C PRO A 280 6.56 -3.56 17.22
N ALA A 281 6.15 -2.50 17.91
CA ALA A 281 7.04 -1.43 18.33
C ALA A 281 8.19 -1.91 19.25
N GLN A 282 9.23 -1.10 19.42
CA GLN A 282 10.32 -1.30 20.39
C GLN A 282 9.77 -1.83 21.72
N ARG A 283 10.12 -3.07 22.04
CA ARG A 283 9.57 -3.75 23.22
C ARG A 283 10.48 -3.65 24.42
N PHE A 284 11.77 -3.37 24.26
CA PHE A 284 12.76 -3.49 25.34
C PHE A 284 13.55 -2.18 25.53
N ALA A 285 14.08 -1.99 26.74
CA ALA A 285 14.88 -0.84 27.10
C ALA A 285 15.96 -1.22 28.12
N LEU A 286 17.09 -0.51 28.07
CA LEU A 286 18.17 -0.60 29.06
C LEU A 286 17.88 0.35 30.22
N TYR A 287 17.95 -0.14 31.44
CA TYR A 287 17.72 0.62 32.66
C TYR A 287 18.95 0.55 33.57
N SER A 288 19.21 1.62 34.31
CA SER A 288 20.17 1.66 35.41
C SER A 288 19.45 1.94 36.71
N PHE A 289 19.83 1.23 37.77
CA PHE A 289 19.31 1.42 39.12
C PHE A 289 20.33 0.99 40.17
N GLU A 290 20.20 1.52 41.38
CA GLU A 290 21.01 1.13 42.54
C GLU A 290 20.29 0.04 43.34
N ASP A 291 21.02 -1.01 43.74
CA ASP A 291 20.47 -2.05 44.61
C ASP A 291 20.60 -1.69 46.10
N ASN A 292 20.04 -2.55 46.96
CA ASN A 292 20.08 -2.36 48.42
C ASN A 292 21.48 -2.49 49.05
N LYS A 293 22.49 -2.94 48.30
CA LYS A 293 23.89 -3.03 48.71
C LYS A 293 24.72 -1.87 48.16
N GLY A 294 24.09 -0.92 47.48
CA GLY A 294 24.72 0.27 46.91
C GLY A 294 25.38 0.05 45.54
N TYR A 295 25.19 -1.11 44.89
CA TYR A 295 25.73 -1.36 43.55
C TYR A 295 24.79 -0.83 42.47
N LEU A 296 25.34 -0.05 41.52
CA LEU A 296 24.65 0.30 40.28
C LEU A 296 24.59 -0.92 39.37
N ARG A 297 23.40 -1.19 38.80
CA ARG A 297 23.12 -2.35 37.96
C ARG A 297 22.54 -1.93 36.63
N LEU A 298 22.80 -2.72 35.60
CA LEU A 298 22.18 -2.59 34.27
C LEU A 298 21.21 -3.74 34.04
N ALA A 299 19.98 -3.43 33.65
CA ALA A 299 18.99 -4.45 33.31
C ALA A 299 18.25 -4.10 32.02
N ILE A 300 17.90 -5.14 31.26
CA ILE A 300 17.04 -5.03 30.09
C ILE A 300 15.66 -5.55 30.47
N ASP A 301 14.65 -4.72 30.31
CA ASP A 301 13.25 -5.09 30.57
C ASP A 301 12.36 -4.55 29.45
N LYS A 302 11.09 -4.95 29.44
CA LYS A 302 10.10 -4.36 28.55
C LYS A 302 10.01 -2.84 28.79
N LYS A 303 9.85 -2.08 27.71
CA LYS A 303 9.72 -0.61 27.76
C LYS A 303 8.57 -0.20 28.67
N LYS A 304 8.89 0.49 29.78
CA LYS A 304 7.94 1.09 30.73
C LYS A 304 7.83 2.60 30.46
N LYS A 305 6.60 3.13 30.44
CA LYS A 305 6.34 4.56 30.12
C LYS A 305 6.92 5.55 31.14
N ASN A 306 7.01 5.14 32.42
CA ASN A 306 7.35 6.04 33.53
C ASN A 306 8.74 5.78 34.13
N LEU A 307 9.60 5.08 33.41
CA LEU A 307 10.95 4.76 33.89
C LEU A 307 11.98 5.31 32.88
N PRO A 308 12.95 6.14 33.32
CA PRO A 308 13.97 6.68 32.42
C PRO A 308 14.86 5.54 31.93
N ALA A 309 14.84 5.30 30.62
CA ALA A 309 15.70 4.33 29.96
C ALA A 309 17.00 4.99 29.50
N LEU A 310 18.11 4.26 29.59
CA LEU A 310 19.39 4.64 28.99
C LEU A 310 19.36 4.48 27.46
N TYR A 311 18.72 3.42 26.96
CA TYR A 311 18.61 3.12 25.53
C TYR A 311 17.40 2.21 25.22
N HIS A 312 16.95 2.18 23.97
CA HIS A 312 15.78 1.40 23.53
C HIS A 312 16.16 0.38 22.45
N PHE A 313 15.54 -0.80 22.51
CA PHE A 313 15.77 -1.89 21.57
C PHE A 313 14.45 -2.44 21.01
N ASN A 314 14.52 -2.97 19.79
CA ASN A 314 13.43 -3.74 19.21
C ASN A 314 13.44 -5.17 19.75
N LEU A 315 14.63 -5.77 19.81
CA LEU A 315 14.84 -7.15 20.21
C LEU A 315 15.66 -7.24 21.49
N LEU A 316 15.33 -8.19 22.36
CA LEU A 316 16.09 -8.45 23.58
C LEU A 316 17.57 -8.78 23.29
N HIS A 317 17.83 -9.50 22.20
CA HIS A 317 19.18 -9.87 21.76
C HIS A 317 20.09 -8.65 21.52
N GLU A 318 19.56 -7.58 20.91
CA GLU A 318 20.33 -6.35 20.65
C GLU A 318 20.84 -5.73 21.95
N GLY A 319 19.96 -5.67 22.96
CA GLY A 319 20.34 -5.20 24.28
C GLY A 319 21.38 -6.10 24.94
N LEU A 320 21.22 -7.43 24.85
CA LEU A 320 22.17 -8.37 25.44
C LEU A 320 23.56 -8.25 24.81
N VAL A 321 23.66 -8.06 23.49
CA VAL A 321 24.93 -7.83 22.80
C VAL A 321 25.57 -6.53 23.26
N MET A 322 24.79 -5.45 23.40
CA MET A 322 25.29 -4.17 23.91
C MET A 322 25.82 -4.29 25.34
N VAL A 323 25.06 -4.90 26.25
CA VAL A 323 25.48 -5.07 27.65
C VAL A 323 26.72 -5.97 27.77
N ARG A 324 26.85 -7.03 26.94
CA ARG A 324 28.08 -7.85 26.88
C ARG A 324 29.31 -7.03 26.54
N LYS A 325 29.22 -6.18 25.50
CA LYS A 325 30.32 -5.29 25.12
C LYS A 325 30.70 -4.34 26.26
N MET A 326 29.71 -3.74 26.93
CA MET A 326 29.96 -2.88 28.10
C MET A 326 30.63 -3.63 29.25
N VAL A 327 30.24 -4.88 29.49
CA VAL A 327 30.84 -5.75 30.52
C VAL A 327 32.30 -6.05 30.21
N GLU A 328 32.62 -6.38 28.96
CA GLU A 328 33.98 -6.66 28.52
C GLU A 328 34.87 -5.42 28.54
N GLU A 329 34.37 -4.28 28.04
CA GLU A 329 35.16 -3.05 27.88
C GLU A 329 35.43 -2.30 29.19
N PHE A 330 34.46 -2.31 30.11
CA PHE A 330 34.56 -1.57 31.38
C PHE A 330 34.77 -2.48 32.60
N GLU A 331 35.08 -3.77 32.37
CA GLU A 331 35.30 -4.79 33.39
C GLU A 331 34.16 -4.85 34.43
N LEU A 332 32.92 -4.78 33.95
CA LEU A 332 31.74 -4.86 34.82
C LEU A 332 31.45 -6.31 35.20
N ASP A 333 30.67 -6.52 36.24
CA ASP A 333 30.32 -7.86 36.69
C ASP A 333 29.06 -8.36 35.94
N ALA A 334 29.18 -9.51 35.29
CA ALA A 334 28.11 -10.08 34.47
C ALA A 334 26.84 -10.42 35.28
N LYS A 335 26.96 -10.75 36.58
CA LYS A 335 25.81 -11.02 37.46
C LYS A 335 25.13 -9.73 37.91
N LEU A 336 25.90 -8.66 38.16
CA LEU A 336 25.35 -7.32 38.43
C LEU A 336 24.65 -6.71 37.20
N CYS A 337 25.06 -7.09 35.99
CA CYS A 337 24.41 -6.70 34.73
C CYS A 337 23.34 -7.70 34.23
N PHE A 338 22.96 -8.70 35.04
CA PHE A 338 21.95 -9.72 34.72
C PHE A 338 22.21 -10.53 33.43
N LEU A 339 23.45 -10.59 32.95
CA LEU A 339 23.88 -11.48 31.87
C LEU A 339 24.04 -12.92 32.38
N ASP A 340 24.50 -13.06 33.62
CA ASP A 340 24.49 -14.29 34.39
C ASP A 340 23.44 -14.17 35.50
N LYS A 341 22.51 -15.14 35.55
CA LYS A 341 21.40 -15.18 36.51
C LYS A 341 21.68 -16.09 37.71
N THR A 342 22.87 -16.70 37.77
CA THR A 342 23.24 -17.53 38.90
C THR A 342 23.49 -16.67 40.15
N PRO A 343 23.16 -17.16 41.36
CA PRO A 343 23.49 -16.45 42.60
C PRO A 343 24.99 -16.23 42.74
N PHE A 344 25.37 -15.17 43.47
CA PHE A 344 26.75 -15.02 43.91
C PHE A 344 27.10 -16.13 44.90
N THR A 345 28.21 -16.82 44.64
CA THR A 345 28.84 -17.69 45.62
C THR A 345 29.59 -16.86 46.66
N GLY A 346 29.85 -17.42 47.84
CA GLY A 346 30.57 -16.72 48.91
C GLY A 346 32.00 -16.28 48.53
N LYS A 347 32.61 -16.93 47.54
CA LYS A 347 33.94 -16.57 47.02
C LYS A 347 33.85 -15.39 46.04
N GLU A 348 32.87 -15.40 45.14
CA GLU A 348 32.63 -14.31 44.18
C GLU A 348 32.21 -13.03 44.91
N GLN A 349 31.35 -13.13 45.93
CA GLN A 349 30.91 -11.97 46.71
C GLN A 349 32.08 -11.27 47.43
N LYS A 350 33.11 -12.02 47.83
CA LYS A 350 34.32 -11.48 48.47
C LYS A 350 35.34 -10.93 47.46
N ALA A 351 35.27 -11.38 46.21
CA ALA A 351 36.14 -10.90 45.13
C ALA A 351 35.57 -9.68 44.40
N LEU A 352 34.31 -9.33 44.65
CA LEU A 352 33.65 -8.19 44.06
C LEU A 352 34.20 -6.89 44.66
N ASP A 353 34.55 -5.94 43.79
CA ASP A 353 34.99 -4.62 44.24
C ASP A 353 33.94 -3.94 45.13
N PRO A 354 34.35 -3.12 46.11
CA PRO A 354 33.44 -2.28 46.87
C PRO A 354 32.56 -1.42 45.95
N PRO A 355 31.30 -1.10 46.35
CA PRO A 355 30.38 -0.33 45.51
C PRO A 355 30.95 0.98 44.99
N VAL A 356 31.76 1.68 45.79
CA VAL A 356 32.40 2.95 45.38
C VAL A 356 33.28 2.77 44.13
N ILE A 357 34.11 1.72 44.12
CA ILE A 357 35.03 1.42 43.02
C ILE A 357 34.25 0.88 41.82
N TYR A 358 33.37 -0.09 42.05
CA TYR A 358 32.54 -0.68 41.01
C TYR A 358 31.65 0.36 40.30
N ASN A 359 30.95 1.19 41.07
CA ASN A 359 30.06 2.23 40.54
C ASN A 359 30.83 3.28 39.74
N THR A 360 32.13 3.47 40.00
CA THR A 360 32.97 4.35 39.18
C THR A 360 33.13 3.79 37.78
N ARG A 361 33.39 2.48 37.64
CA ARG A 361 33.43 1.82 36.32
C ARG A 361 32.06 1.82 35.64
N MET A 362 30.99 1.57 36.40
CA MET A 362 29.62 1.62 35.88
C MET A 362 29.25 3.00 35.35
N LYS A 363 29.57 4.07 36.08
CA LYS A 363 29.34 5.45 35.63
C LYS A 363 30.12 5.75 34.35
N LYS A 364 31.41 5.37 34.29
CA LYS A 364 32.22 5.48 33.06
C LYS A 364 31.59 4.74 31.89
N ALA A 365 31.05 3.54 32.09
CA ALA A 365 30.37 2.78 31.04
C ALA A 365 29.09 3.47 30.55
N ILE A 366 28.29 4.01 31.48
CA ILE A 366 27.07 4.77 31.15
C ILE A 366 27.42 6.08 30.44
N ASP A 367 28.45 6.77 30.89
CA ASP A 367 28.92 8.02 30.29
C ASP A 367 29.50 7.77 28.89
N ALA A 368 30.29 6.72 28.70
CA ALA A 368 30.80 6.29 27.40
C ALA A 368 29.67 5.86 26.46
N LEU A 369 28.66 5.13 26.96
CA LEU A 369 27.46 4.82 26.19
C LEU A 369 26.77 6.12 25.76
N ASN A 370 26.52 7.03 26.71
CA ASN A 370 25.91 8.31 26.40
C ASN A 370 26.74 9.03 25.34
N GLU A 371 28.07 9.20 25.51
CA GLU A 371 29.05 9.77 24.57
C GLU A 371 29.00 9.16 23.17
N SER A 372 28.92 7.83 23.08
CA SER A 372 28.83 7.11 21.80
C SER A 372 27.50 7.33 21.07
N LEU A 373 26.43 7.67 21.79
CA LEU A 373 25.12 7.90 21.19
C LEU A 373 25.07 9.28 20.52
N PRO A 374 24.93 9.33 19.18
CA PRO A 374 25.03 10.58 18.47
C PRO A 374 23.78 11.44 18.70
N THR A 375 24.01 12.73 18.92
CA THR A 375 22.97 13.75 18.91
C THR A 375 23.29 14.70 17.75
N PHE A 376 22.38 14.80 16.80
CA PHE A 376 22.54 15.63 15.62
C PHE A 376 21.19 16.02 15.04
N ALA A 377 21.20 17.12 14.28
CA ALA A 377 20.11 17.48 13.40
C ALA A 377 20.50 17.19 11.94
N LEU A 378 19.54 16.74 11.14
CA LEU A 378 19.63 16.79 9.69
C LEU A 378 18.85 17.99 9.20
N VAL A 379 19.47 18.78 8.34
CA VAL A 379 18.87 19.97 7.75
C VAL A 379 18.81 19.79 6.25
N ASP A 380 17.65 20.03 5.66
CA ASP A 380 17.43 19.96 4.22
C ASP A 380 16.51 21.08 3.75
N GLU A 381 16.34 21.20 2.44
CA GLU A 381 15.47 22.21 1.82
C GLU A 381 14.03 22.09 2.33
N GLY A 382 13.36 23.23 2.54
CA GLY A 382 11.95 23.28 2.91
C GLY A 382 11.01 23.11 1.72
N ILE A 383 9.69 23.09 1.99
CA ILE A 383 8.68 23.16 0.91
C ILE A 383 8.47 24.61 0.45
N ALA A 384 8.45 25.55 1.39
CA ALA A 384 8.25 26.97 1.14
C ALA A 384 9.59 27.72 1.13
N GLU A 385 9.61 28.86 0.44
CA GLU A 385 10.75 29.76 0.42
C GLU A 385 10.99 30.35 1.83
N GLY A 386 12.25 30.35 2.29
CA GLY A 386 12.62 30.82 3.62
C GLY A 386 12.39 29.80 4.76
N GLU A 387 12.07 28.55 4.44
CA GLU A 387 11.98 27.44 5.39
C GLU A 387 12.98 26.33 5.06
N LYS A 388 13.40 25.59 6.09
CA LYS A 388 14.23 24.38 5.97
C LYS A 388 13.60 23.24 6.75
N LEU A 389 13.69 22.02 6.20
CA LEU A 389 13.32 20.80 6.91
C LEU A 389 14.40 20.48 7.94
N CYS A 390 14.00 20.14 9.16
CA CYS A 390 14.89 19.71 10.23
C CYS A 390 14.39 18.42 10.87
N LEU A 391 15.28 17.42 11.00
CA LEU A 391 15.05 16.17 11.73
C LEU A 391 16.02 16.10 12.91
N LEU A 392 15.51 15.82 14.11
CA LEU A 392 16.32 15.70 15.32
C LEU A 392 16.53 14.24 15.69
N VAL A 393 17.81 13.85 15.81
CA VAL A 393 18.24 12.62 16.48
C VAL A 393 18.88 13.01 17.81
N GLU A 394 18.37 12.45 18.90
CA GLU A 394 18.88 12.71 20.24
C GLU A 394 19.24 11.39 20.91
N ARG A 395 20.48 11.29 21.41
CA ARG A 395 21.01 10.08 22.07
C ARG A 395 20.72 8.84 21.23
N GLY A 396 21.02 8.96 19.95
CA GLY A 396 20.86 7.93 18.94
C GLY A 396 19.43 7.56 18.55
N SER A 397 18.41 8.16 19.15
CA SER A 397 16.99 7.92 18.85
C SER A 397 16.41 9.05 18.01
N PHE A 398 15.55 8.74 17.03
CA PHE A 398 14.82 9.78 16.32
C PHE A 398 13.79 10.42 17.25
N TRP A 399 13.87 11.74 17.44
CA TRP A 399 12.95 12.47 18.30
C TRP A 399 11.76 13.04 17.52
N GLY A 400 12.03 13.65 16.38
CA GLY A 400 11.00 14.36 15.64
C GLY A 400 11.52 15.16 14.47
N MET A 401 10.59 15.78 13.73
CA MET A 401 10.92 16.60 12.56
C MET A 401 9.89 17.70 12.33
N GLY A 402 10.25 18.67 11.49
CA GLY A 402 9.40 19.79 11.14
C GLY A 402 10.10 20.78 10.22
N TYR A 403 9.34 21.77 9.77
CA TYR A 403 9.88 22.91 9.04
C TYR A 403 10.17 24.03 10.03
N ILE A 404 11.35 24.63 9.90
CA ILE A 404 11.79 25.76 10.71
C ILE A 404 12.23 26.89 9.76
N PRO A 405 12.14 28.16 10.18
CA PRO A 405 12.66 29.27 9.39
C PRO A 405 14.13 29.07 9.03
N GLU A 406 14.53 29.47 7.83
CA GLU A 406 15.91 29.32 7.37
C GLU A 406 16.90 30.05 8.28
N SER A 407 16.48 31.20 8.83
CA SER A 407 17.21 32.01 9.81
C SER A 407 17.33 31.37 11.19
N GLN A 408 16.53 30.34 11.52
CA GLN A 408 16.57 29.74 12.84
C GLN A 408 17.87 28.93 13.03
N PRO A 409 18.66 29.19 14.08
CA PRO A 409 19.87 28.44 14.35
C PRO A 409 19.57 27.00 14.75
N VAL A 410 20.44 26.07 14.36
CA VAL A 410 20.37 24.65 14.67
C VAL A 410 21.54 24.33 15.61
N ALA A 411 21.43 24.78 16.86
CA ALA A 411 22.54 24.75 17.82
C ALA A 411 22.22 23.95 19.10
N SER A 412 20.96 23.94 19.54
CA SER A 412 20.54 23.30 20.80
C SER A 412 19.38 22.32 20.59
N THR A 413 19.46 21.16 21.23
CA THR A 413 18.36 20.18 21.26
C THR A 413 17.10 20.75 21.89
N MET A 414 17.24 21.57 22.93
CA MET A 414 16.12 22.15 23.67
C MET A 414 15.32 23.13 22.81
N GLU A 415 16.01 23.98 22.04
CA GLU A 415 15.37 24.92 21.12
C GLU A 415 14.64 24.19 19.99
N LEU A 416 15.28 23.17 19.42
CA LEU A 416 14.67 22.36 18.35
C LEU A 416 13.42 21.63 18.84
N LYS A 417 13.42 21.07 20.06
CA LYS A 417 12.23 20.40 20.62
C LYS A 417 11.03 21.32 20.80
N ASN A 418 11.23 22.63 20.93
CA ASN A 418 10.14 23.59 21.05
C ASN A 418 9.46 23.91 19.71
N VAL A 419 10.15 23.70 18.59
CA VAL A 419 9.65 24.03 17.25
C VAL A 419 9.35 22.81 16.38
N LEU A 420 9.99 21.67 16.66
CA LEU A 420 9.80 20.42 15.92
C LEU A 420 8.64 19.62 16.50
N ASN A 421 7.96 18.84 15.65
CA ASN A 421 6.92 17.93 16.09
C ASN A 421 7.54 16.60 16.53
N PRO A 422 7.15 16.04 17.69
CA PRO A 422 7.64 14.75 18.13
C PRO A 422 7.04 13.62 17.29
N TYR A 423 7.87 12.65 16.91
CA TYR A 423 7.46 11.46 16.15
C TYR A 423 7.94 10.18 16.84
N ALA A 424 7.23 9.07 16.61
CA ALA A 424 7.59 7.80 17.21
C ALA A 424 8.83 7.19 16.54
N ASP A 425 9.92 7.06 17.29
CA ASP A 425 11.11 6.34 16.85
C ASP A 425 10.80 4.88 16.47
N ASN A 426 11.55 4.39 15.48
CA ASN A 426 11.68 2.97 15.19
C ASN A 426 12.87 2.71 14.28
N ASP A 427 13.32 1.47 14.24
CA ASP A 427 14.51 1.07 13.47
C ASP A 427 14.39 1.34 11.97
N TYR A 428 13.19 1.22 11.38
CA TYR A 428 13.03 1.56 9.97
C TYR A 428 13.31 3.04 9.72
N ILE A 429 12.74 3.94 10.53
CA ILE A 429 13.04 5.38 10.47
C ILE A 429 14.53 5.63 10.75
N ARG A 430 15.05 5.07 11.85
CA ARG A 430 16.41 5.30 12.32
C ARG A 430 17.43 4.87 11.27
N ASN A 431 17.31 3.66 10.72
CA ASN A 431 18.25 3.16 9.70
C ASN A 431 18.26 4.07 8.46
N ASN A 432 17.09 4.54 7.99
CA ASN A 432 17.04 5.48 6.86
C ASN A 432 17.67 6.83 7.19
N ILE A 433 17.44 7.37 8.40
CA ILE A 433 18.06 8.62 8.85
C ILE A 433 19.58 8.48 8.92
N TYR A 434 20.10 7.40 9.49
CA TYR A 434 21.55 7.20 9.63
C TYR A 434 22.22 6.96 8.28
N SER A 435 21.65 6.12 7.42
CA SER A 435 22.18 5.92 6.06
C SER A 435 22.16 7.21 5.26
N PHE A 436 21.13 8.06 5.42
CA PHE A 436 21.10 9.38 4.78
C PHE A 436 22.18 10.31 5.35
N ALA A 437 22.36 10.34 6.67
CA ALA A 437 23.36 11.17 7.35
C ALA A 437 24.80 10.79 6.98
N GLU A 438 25.06 9.50 6.75
CA GLU A 438 26.35 8.99 6.27
C GLU A 438 26.60 9.37 4.81
N ALA A 439 25.56 9.31 3.97
CA ALA A 439 25.66 9.66 2.56
C ALA A 439 25.71 11.17 2.30
N ASN A 440 25.22 12.00 3.24
CA ASN A 440 25.16 13.47 3.11
C ASN A 440 25.72 14.16 4.37
N PRO A 441 27.04 14.05 4.65
CA PRO A 441 27.64 14.62 5.85
C PRO A 441 27.46 16.14 5.99
N GLU A 442 27.35 16.87 4.88
CA GLU A 442 27.14 18.31 4.82
C GLU A 442 25.78 18.76 5.36
N LYS A 443 24.78 17.87 5.33
CA LYS A 443 23.43 18.12 5.87
C LYS A 443 23.32 17.81 7.36
N LYS A 444 24.38 17.26 7.96
CA LYS A 444 24.42 16.82 9.35
C LYS A 444 25.06 17.89 10.23
N VAL A 445 24.28 18.38 11.19
CA VAL A 445 24.74 19.32 12.22
C VAL A 445 24.87 18.58 13.55
N LEU A 446 26.10 18.42 14.03
CA LEU A 446 26.34 17.88 15.37
C LEU A 446 25.85 18.88 16.41
N LEU A 447 25.07 18.39 17.39
CA LEU A 447 24.53 19.22 18.45
C LEU A 447 25.25 18.90 19.76
N ASN A 448 25.63 19.96 20.48
CA ASN A 448 26.10 19.82 21.84
C ASN A 448 24.94 19.43 22.75
N ARG A 449 25.27 18.66 23.79
CA ARG A 449 24.28 18.07 24.71
C ARG A 449 23.59 19.08 25.59
#